data_AF-A0A415DXA9-F1
#
_entry.id   AF-A0A415DXA9-F1
#
_cell.length_a   1.000
_cell.length_b   1.000
_cell.length_c   1.000
_cell.angle_alpha   90.00
_cell.angle_beta   90.00
_cell.angle_gamma   90.00
#
_symmetry.space_group_name_H-M   'P 1'
#
loop_
_entity.id
_entity.type
_entity.pdbx_description
1 polymer ?
#
loop_
_entity_poly.entity_id
_entity_poly.type
_entity_poly.pdbx_seq_one_letter_code
_entity_poly.pdbx_strand_id
1 'polypeptide(L)'
;MKLGKAFEIFVEHVLINVGFSVVAPDNLYIFNGAPGKMIQGLGAVHNADVLLEPPVQTPFYSQTRLLIECKDYSRRVGLNTVRSVIGLREDINHFDLVDIDELTARRRQNRHELVHNYERYSYQVAIAALNGYTIPAQSLAATYRIPLLEFNRMPFWREFLRLIRPGYVDDLSYRFNSEHNEDMAIETQIINLAVEVGKHMAVAVTNSGQMLFLYCMTSEQIQFGDDYSLHWSEPELPWQLRSGSQIYFFQLPDSIMKRWLSHATDELQIKKEAIHCKEQFLSNMVVYYKYNERPVIKMISIDENQLRLARERLQTYDI
;
A
#
# COMPACT_ATOMS: atom_id res chain seq x y z
N MET A 1 8.85 21.62 -7.78
CA MET A 1 9.04 20.23 -7.33
C MET A 1 8.42 19.26 -8.35
N LYS A 2 9.06 18.11 -8.62
CA LYS A 2 8.53 17.08 -9.55
C LYS A 2 7.36 16.31 -8.95
N LEU A 3 6.40 15.94 -9.78
CA LEU A 3 5.17 15.22 -9.40
C LEU A 3 5.47 13.87 -8.72
N GLY A 4 6.35 13.06 -9.29
CA GLY A 4 6.79 11.79 -8.67
C GLY A 4 7.29 11.98 -7.25
N LYS A 5 8.18 12.96 -7.02
CA LYS A 5 8.73 13.24 -5.70
C LYS A 5 7.67 13.66 -4.68
N ALA A 6 6.72 14.49 -5.11
CA ALA A 6 5.58 14.89 -4.28
C ALA A 6 4.74 13.68 -3.84
N PHE A 7 4.51 12.73 -4.75
CA PHE A 7 3.74 11.53 -4.46
C PHE A 7 4.48 10.54 -3.56
N GLU A 8 5.79 10.37 -3.76
CA GLU A 8 6.67 9.60 -2.86
C GLU A 8 6.58 10.13 -1.42
N ILE A 9 6.77 11.44 -1.24
CA ILE A 9 6.71 12.11 0.07
C ILE A 9 5.35 11.90 0.72
N PHE A 10 4.26 12.07 -0.05
CA PHE A 10 2.91 11.87 0.46
C PHE A 10 2.68 10.43 0.96
N VAL A 11 3.03 9.42 0.15
CA VAL A 11 2.86 8.00 0.51
C VAL A 11 3.70 7.63 1.73
N GLU A 12 4.96 8.07 1.77
CA GLU A 12 5.86 7.84 2.89
C GLU A 12 5.30 8.39 4.20
N HIS A 13 4.90 9.67 4.20
CA HIS A 13 4.45 10.35 5.42
C HIS A 13 3.09 9.84 5.90
N VAL A 14 2.16 9.45 5.00
CA VAL A 14 0.92 8.78 5.42
C VAL A 14 1.24 7.50 6.20
N LEU A 15 2.14 6.66 5.69
CA LEU A 15 2.49 5.40 6.35
C LEU A 15 3.25 5.58 7.67
N ILE A 16 4.14 6.58 7.75
CA ILE A 16 4.79 6.96 9.02
C ILE A 16 3.76 7.32 10.08
N ASN A 17 2.71 8.04 9.68
CA ASN A 17 1.63 8.41 10.59
C ASN A 17 0.75 7.23 10.99
N VAL A 18 0.61 6.20 10.14
CA VAL A 18 -0.01 4.92 10.50
C VAL A 18 0.84 4.10 11.49
N GLY A 19 2.15 4.31 11.51
CA GLY A 19 3.08 3.65 12.45
C GLY A 19 4.27 2.93 11.80
N PHE A 20 4.43 3.03 10.48
CA PHE A 20 5.62 2.52 9.80
C PHE A 20 6.84 3.37 10.16
N SER A 21 8.04 2.79 10.06
CA SER A 21 9.30 3.48 10.36
C SER A 21 10.19 3.58 9.13
N VAL A 22 10.88 4.71 8.95
CA VAL A 22 11.83 4.90 7.86
C VAL A 22 13.05 4.00 8.08
N VAL A 23 13.40 3.23 7.05
CA VAL A 23 14.62 2.43 7.09
C VAL A 23 15.85 3.33 7.00
N ALA A 24 16.69 3.30 8.03
CA ALA A 24 17.96 4.01 8.06
C ALA A 24 18.98 3.32 7.14
N PRO A 25 19.79 4.09 6.38
CA PRO A 25 20.89 3.52 5.61
C PRO A 25 21.95 2.89 6.54
N ASP A 26 22.36 1.67 6.21
CA ASP A 26 23.48 0.98 6.87
C ASP A 26 24.82 1.24 6.16
N ASN A 27 24.79 1.98 5.04
CA ASN A 27 25.91 2.30 4.15
C ASN A 27 26.53 1.07 3.47
N LEU A 28 25.82 -0.06 3.44
CA LEU A 28 26.25 -1.30 2.81
C LEU A 28 25.16 -1.88 1.91
N TYR A 29 24.09 -2.43 2.50
CA TYR A 29 22.93 -2.93 1.77
C TYR A 29 22.00 -1.80 1.36
N ILE A 30 21.91 -0.77 2.20
CA ILE A 30 21.10 0.43 1.98
C ILE A 30 21.98 1.64 2.21
N PHE A 31 22.07 2.51 1.21
CA PHE A 31 22.94 3.67 1.24
C PHE A 31 22.30 4.86 0.53
N ASN A 32 22.82 6.06 0.77
CA ASN A 32 22.39 7.25 0.03
C ASN A 32 23.25 7.41 -1.22
N GLY A 33 22.62 7.36 -2.39
CA GLY A 33 23.22 7.68 -3.68
C GLY A 33 22.69 9.01 -4.24
N ALA A 34 23.20 9.41 -5.41
CA ALA A 34 22.72 10.61 -6.09
C ALA A 34 21.20 10.64 -6.35
N PRO A 35 20.52 9.51 -6.67
CA PRO A 35 19.07 9.49 -6.88
C PRO A 35 18.24 9.50 -5.58
N GLY A 36 18.87 9.31 -4.41
CA GLY A 36 18.19 9.11 -3.15
C GLY A 36 18.64 7.85 -2.43
N LYS A 37 17.73 7.18 -1.73
CA LYS A 37 18.01 5.95 -0.99
C LYS A 37 18.14 4.79 -1.97
N MET A 38 19.24 4.07 -1.90
CA MET A 38 19.58 2.96 -2.79
C MET A 38 19.57 1.64 -2.01
N ILE A 39 19.24 0.54 -2.68
CA ILE A 39 19.26 -0.82 -2.14
C ILE A 39 20.08 -1.71 -3.07
N GLN A 40 20.96 -2.54 -2.49
CA GLN A 40 21.70 -3.56 -3.24
C GLN A 40 20.78 -4.70 -3.68
N GLY A 41 20.90 -5.10 -4.95
CA GLY A 41 20.29 -6.30 -5.52
C GLY A 41 21.35 -7.21 -6.12
N LEU A 42 20.97 -8.45 -6.42
CA LEU A 42 21.85 -9.46 -7.01
C LEU A 42 22.41 -9.04 -8.38
N GLY A 43 21.58 -8.44 -9.22
CA GLY A 43 21.95 -7.98 -10.55
C GLY A 43 22.39 -6.52 -10.59
N ALA A 44 21.75 -5.64 -9.82
CA ALA A 44 22.03 -4.21 -9.82
C ALA A 44 21.62 -3.51 -8.52
N VAL A 45 22.13 -2.29 -8.34
CA VAL A 45 21.63 -1.36 -7.32
C VAL A 45 20.32 -0.74 -7.81
N HIS A 46 19.32 -0.66 -6.92
CA HIS A 46 18.01 -0.06 -7.22
C HIS A 46 17.76 1.19 -6.39
N ASN A 47 17.10 2.18 -6.98
CA ASN A 47 16.56 3.31 -6.22
C ASN A 47 15.33 2.86 -5.44
N ALA A 48 15.20 3.34 -4.21
CA ALA A 48 14.05 3.09 -3.36
C ALA A 48 13.22 4.36 -3.22
N ASP A 49 12.09 4.39 -3.93
CA ASP A 49 11.13 5.50 -3.89
C ASP A 49 10.61 5.73 -2.45
N VAL A 50 10.07 4.67 -1.82
CA VAL A 50 9.67 4.67 -0.40
C VAL A 50 10.06 3.34 0.23
N LEU A 51 10.84 3.37 1.31
CA LEU A 51 11.33 2.17 2.01
C LEU A 51 11.09 2.27 3.52
N LEU A 52 10.22 1.39 4.02
CA LEU A 52 9.68 1.44 5.37
C LEU A 52 9.71 0.08 6.06
N GLU A 53 9.78 0.09 7.38
CA GLU A 53 9.54 -1.07 8.24
C GLU A 53 8.10 -1.05 8.74
N PRO A 54 7.34 -2.15 8.60
CA PRO A 54 6.04 -2.30 9.23
C PRO A 54 6.12 -2.12 10.76
N PRO A 55 5.06 -1.63 11.39
CA PRO A 55 5.01 -1.39 12.85
C PRO A 55 5.21 -2.66 13.69
N VAL A 56 4.93 -3.83 13.11
CA VAL A 56 5.08 -5.13 13.77
C VAL A 56 5.83 -6.07 12.85
N GLN A 57 6.81 -6.76 13.43
CA GLN A 57 7.63 -7.76 12.78
C GLN A 57 7.14 -9.15 13.17
N THR A 58 7.17 -10.10 12.23
CA THR A 58 6.74 -11.48 12.53
C THR A 58 7.85 -12.16 13.34
N PRO A 59 7.58 -12.66 14.56
CA PRO A 59 8.58 -13.36 15.35
C PRO A 59 9.14 -14.58 14.62
N PHE A 60 10.42 -14.90 14.83
CA PHE A 60 11.11 -16.08 14.27
C PHE A 60 11.30 -16.08 12.74
N TYR A 61 10.98 -14.98 12.06
CA TYR A 61 11.32 -14.73 10.66
C TYR A 61 12.34 -13.60 10.53
N SER A 62 12.95 -13.45 9.35
CA SER A 62 13.68 -12.24 9.02
C SER A 62 12.75 -11.02 9.09
N GLN A 63 13.30 -9.90 9.55
CA GLN A 63 12.54 -8.66 9.63
C GLN A 63 12.07 -8.26 8.23
N THR A 64 10.83 -7.82 8.12
CA THR A 64 10.22 -7.41 6.87
C THR A 64 10.41 -5.92 6.64
N ARG A 65 10.77 -5.57 5.41
CA ARG A 65 10.78 -4.19 4.89
C ARG A 65 9.81 -4.10 3.72
N LEU A 66 9.12 -2.98 3.61
CA LEU A 66 8.20 -2.66 2.52
C LEU A 66 8.84 -1.61 1.62
N LEU A 67 9.07 -1.99 0.37
CA LEU A 67 9.48 -1.09 -0.70
C LEU A 67 8.26 -0.75 -1.56
N ILE A 68 7.96 0.53 -1.74
CA ILE A 68 6.83 0.98 -2.54
C ILE A 68 7.36 1.74 -3.75
N GLU A 69 7.10 1.20 -4.93
CA GLU A 69 7.44 1.84 -6.20
C GLU A 69 6.34 2.85 -6.58
N CYS A 70 6.68 4.13 -6.65
CA CYS A 70 5.74 5.21 -6.95
C CYS A 70 5.72 5.51 -8.45
N LYS A 71 4.52 5.64 -9.02
CA LYS A 71 4.33 5.94 -10.45
C LYS A 71 3.36 7.10 -10.65
N ASP A 72 3.89 8.17 -11.25
CA ASP A 72 3.20 9.43 -11.50
C ASP A 72 2.72 9.59 -12.95
N TYR A 73 2.72 8.50 -13.73
CA TYR A 73 2.33 8.51 -15.14
C TYR A 73 0.95 9.12 -15.36
N SER A 74 0.79 9.92 -16.42
CA SER A 74 -0.52 10.42 -16.88
C SER A 74 -1.48 9.31 -17.31
N ARG A 75 -0.93 8.14 -17.67
CA ARG A 75 -1.68 6.93 -18.04
C ARG A 75 -1.66 5.89 -16.91
N ARG A 76 -2.61 4.96 -16.96
CA ARG A 76 -2.65 3.78 -16.08
C ARG A 76 -1.35 2.96 -16.16
N VAL A 77 -0.91 2.46 -15.02
CA VAL A 77 0.25 1.57 -14.90
C VAL A 77 -0.02 0.22 -15.60
N GLY A 78 0.95 -0.21 -16.40
CA GLY A 78 0.86 -1.40 -17.26
C GLY A 78 1.60 -2.62 -16.73
N LEU A 79 1.48 -3.74 -17.46
CA LEU A 79 2.12 -5.02 -17.12
C LEU A 79 3.62 -4.93 -16.91
N ASN A 80 4.33 -4.11 -17.71
CA ASN A 80 5.78 -4.01 -17.65
C ASN A 80 6.27 -3.51 -16.29
N THR A 81 5.55 -2.56 -15.67
CA THR A 81 5.88 -2.07 -14.33
C THR A 81 5.73 -3.17 -13.30
N VAL A 82 4.62 -3.92 -13.34
CA VAL A 82 4.39 -5.03 -12.39
C VAL A 82 5.46 -6.12 -12.55
N ARG A 83 5.83 -6.47 -13.79
CA ARG A 83 6.93 -7.42 -14.05
C ARG A 83 8.27 -6.92 -13.52
N SER A 84 8.55 -5.64 -13.71
CA SER A 84 9.76 -5.00 -13.17
C SER A 84 9.81 -5.07 -11.66
N VAL A 85 8.69 -4.80 -10.98
CA VAL A 85 8.60 -4.83 -9.52
C VAL A 85 8.68 -6.26 -8.96
N ILE A 86 8.14 -7.25 -9.67
CA ILE A 86 8.38 -8.67 -9.34
C ILE A 86 9.87 -9.00 -9.45
N GLY A 87 10.52 -8.63 -10.57
CA GLY A 87 11.96 -8.83 -10.75
C GLY A 87 12.78 -8.14 -9.66
N LEU A 88 12.43 -6.91 -9.30
CA LEU A 88 13.04 -6.16 -8.20
C LEU A 88 12.92 -6.91 -6.87
N ARG A 89 11.73 -7.43 -6.52
CA ARG A 89 11.53 -8.23 -5.30
C ARG A 89 12.45 -9.44 -5.27
N GLU A 90 12.57 -10.16 -6.39
CA GLU A 90 13.46 -11.33 -6.46
C GLU A 90 14.93 -10.89 -6.36
N ASP A 91 15.32 -9.81 -7.04
CA ASP A 91 16.71 -9.34 -7.09
C ASP A 91 17.25 -8.93 -5.71
N ILE A 92 16.46 -8.18 -4.93
CA ILE A 92 16.85 -7.70 -3.61
C ILE A 92 16.77 -8.79 -2.52
N ASN A 93 15.82 -9.73 -2.62
CA ASN A 93 15.70 -10.80 -1.63
C ASN A 93 16.73 -11.92 -1.81
N HIS A 94 17.30 -12.08 -3.01
CA HIS A 94 18.34 -13.06 -3.29
C HIS A 94 19.76 -12.49 -3.21
N PHE A 95 19.90 -11.20 -2.87
CA PHE A 95 21.21 -10.61 -2.67
C PHE A 95 21.81 -11.05 -1.34
N ASP A 96 22.98 -11.69 -1.39
CA ASP A 96 23.76 -12.08 -0.23
C ASP A 96 25.23 -11.73 -0.47
N LEU A 97 25.85 -11.04 0.49
CA LEU A 97 27.27 -10.71 0.42
C LEU A 97 28.04 -11.90 0.93
N VAL A 98 28.67 -12.63 0.01
CA VAL A 98 29.53 -13.77 0.33
C VAL A 98 30.87 -13.55 -0.35
N ASP A 99 31.92 -13.36 0.44
CA ASP A 99 33.28 -13.21 -0.07
C ASP A 99 34.06 -14.54 -0.12
N ILE A 100 35.25 -14.50 -0.72
CA ILE A 100 36.11 -15.69 -0.88
C ILE A 100 36.56 -16.23 0.47
N ASP A 101 36.83 -15.35 1.44
CA ASP A 101 37.30 -15.75 2.76
C ASP A 101 36.19 -16.50 3.50
N GLU A 102 34.96 -16.05 3.36
CA GLU A 102 33.77 -16.69 3.91
C GLU A 102 33.51 -18.05 3.25
N LEU A 103 33.57 -18.14 1.92
CA LEU A 103 33.45 -19.41 1.20
C LEU A 103 34.56 -20.40 1.60
N THR A 104 35.77 -19.90 1.84
CA THR A 104 36.93 -20.72 2.24
C THR A 104 36.81 -21.19 3.68
N ALA A 105 36.31 -20.34 4.59
CA ALA A 105 36.05 -20.68 5.98
C ALA A 105 34.97 -21.79 6.10
N ARG A 106 33.91 -21.72 5.29
CA ARG A 106 32.83 -22.74 5.24
C ARG A 106 33.32 -24.15 4.88
N ARG A 107 34.46 -24.31 4.21
CA ARG A 107 35.04 -25.62 3.85
C ARG A 107 35.67 -26.37 5.03
N ARG A 108 35.95 -25.70 6.15
CA ARG A 108 36.64 -26.31 7.30
C ARG A 108 35.64 -27.09 8.18
N GLN A 109 36.01 -28.32 8.58
CA GLN A 109 35.17 -29.20 9.40
C GLN A 109 35.05 -28.75 10.87
N ASN A 110 36.06 -28.07 11.40
CA ASN A 110 36.07 -27.55 12.78
C ASN A 110 35.55 -26.11 12.77
N ARG A 111 34.23 -25.95 12.97
CA ARG A 111 33.55 -24.65 12.92
C ARG A 111 33.72 -23.88 14.24
N HIS A 112 34.14 -22.63 14.16
CA HIS A 112 33.46 -21.59 14.92
C HIS A 112 32.29 -21.13 14.05
N GLU A 113 31.09 -21.01 14.61
CA GLU A 113 29.95 -20.47 13.88
C GLU A 113 30.34 -19.10 13.31
N LEU A 114 30.31 -18.98 11.99
CA LEU A 114 30.43 -17.68 11.32
C LEU A 114 29.14 -16.92 11.68
N VAL A 115 29.22 -16.12 12.74
CA VAL A 115 28.15 -15.18 13.07
C VAL A 115 28.24 -14.05 12.06
N HIS A 116 27.25 -13.99 11.16
CA HIS A 116 27.09 -12.85 10.29
C HIS A 116 26.71 -11.63 11.15
N ASN A 117 27.52 -10.58 11.12
CA ASN A 117 27.26 -9.34 11.86
C ASN A 117 26.25 -8.41 11.16
N TYR A 118 25.49 -8.92 10.18
CA TYR A 118 24.48 -8.15 9.46
C TYR A 118 23.11 -8.81 9.59
N GLU A 119 22.08 -7.99 9.78
CA GLU A 119 20.70 -8.45 9.84
C GLU A 119 20.18 -8.73 8.43
N ARG A 120 19.52 -9.88 8.27
CA ARG A 120 18.83 -10.23 7.02
C ARG A 120 17.39 -9.74 7.07
N TYR A 121 16.97 -9.11 5.98
CA TYR A 121 15.62 -8.60 5.81
C TYR A 121 14.91 -9.31 4.66
N SER A 122 13.61 -9.53 4.81
CA SER A 122 12.73 -9.90 3.71
C SER A 122 12.04 -8.65 3.17
N TYR A 123 12.19 -8.39 1.87
CA TYR A 123 11.56 -7.26 1.21
C TYR A 123 10.24 -7.67 0.58
N GLN A 124 9.17 -7.03 1.02
CA GLN A 124 7.91 -6.98 0.28
C GLN A 124 7.92 -5.75 -0.62
N VAL A 125 7.25 -5.85 -1.77
CA VAL A 125 7.13 -4.75 -2.71
C VAL A 125 5.67 -4.41 -2.97
N ALA A 126 5.37 -3.13 -3.11
CA ALA A 126 4.07 -2.62 -3.52
C ALA A 126 4.24 -1.58 -4.64
N ILE A 127 3.14 -1.25 -5.31
CA ILE A 127 3.13 -0.21 -6.33
C ILE A 127 2.10 0.84 -5.91
N ALA A 128 2.48 2.10 -5.93
CA ALA A 128 1.56 3.23 -5.80
C ALA A 128 1.43 3.96 -7.13
N ALA A 129 0.21 4.29 -7.54
CA ALA A 129 -0.05 4.95 -8.81
C ALA A 129 -1.02 6.12 -8.68
N LEU A 130 -0.70 7.25 -9.33
CA LEU A 130 -1.59 8.42 -9.37
C LEU A 130 -2.88 8.17 -10.15
N ASN A 131 -2.77 7.47 -11.29
CA ASN A 131 -3.86 7.30 -12.26
C ASN A 131 -4.32 5.84 -12.40
N GLY A 132 -4.03 5.00 -11.40
CA GLY A 132 -4.46 3.61 -11.34
C GLY A 132 -3.77 2.66 -12.31
N TYR A 133 -4.42 1.52 -12.57
CA TYR A 133 -3.78 0.35 -13.19
C TYR A 133 -4.62 -0.22 -14.34
N THR A 134 -3.96 -0.79 -15.34
CA THR A 134 -4.64 -1.58 -16.39
C THR A 134 -5.09 -2.93 -15.84
N ILE A 135 -6.18 -3.51 -16.35
CA ILE A 135 -6.71 -4.80 -15.86
C ILE A 135 -5.64 -5.91 -15.89
N PRO A 136 -4.86 -6.09 -16.97
CA PRO A 136 -3.84 -7.13 -16.99
C PRO A 136 -2.76 -6.92 -15.93
N ALA A 137 -2.36 -5.67 -15.66
CA ALA A 137 -1.41 -5.34 -14.60
C ALA A 137 -1.94 -5.77 -13.23
N GLN A 138 -3.22 -5.50 -12.96
CA GLN A 138 -3.83 -5.86 -11.69
C GLN A 138 -3.99 -7.38 -11.52
N SER A 139 -4.38 -8.11 -12.57
CA SER A 139 -4.45 -9.58 -12.53
C SER A 139 -3.09 -10.20 -12.22
N LEU A 140 -2.02 -9.67 -12.80
CA LEU A 140 -0.66 -10.13 -12.54
C LEU A 140 -0.24 -9.80 -11.10
N ALA A 141 -0.49 -8.58 -10.63
CA ALA A 141 -0.17 -8.14 -9.27
C ALA A 141 -0.86 -9.03 -8.22
N ALA A 142 -2.15 -9.31 -8.41
CA ALA A 142 -2.90 -10.20 -7.52
C ALA A 142 -2.31 -11.63 -7.48
N THR A 143 -1.86 -12.15 -8.62
CA THR A 143 -1.24 -13.49 -8.71
C THR A 143 0.05 -13.57 -7.88
N TYR A 144 0.87 -12.52 -7.93
CA TYR A 144 2.15 -12.45 -7.22
C TYR A 144 2.05 -11.77 -5.84
N ARG A 145 0.82 -11.47 -5.39
CA ARG A 145 0.51 -10.76 -4.13
C ARG A 145 1.25 -9.44 -3.97
N ILE A 146 1.29 -8.66 -5.05
CA ILE A 146 1.86 -7.30 -5.07
C ILE A 146 0.74 -6.31 -4.75
N PRO A 147 0.76 -5.61 -3.59
CA PRO A 147 -0.24 -4.62 -3.26
C PRO A 147 -0.23 -3.47 -4.26
N LEU A 148 -1.42 -3.09 -4.71
CA LEU A 148 -1.62 -1.93 -5.58
C LEU A 148 -2.30 -0.81 -4.80
N LEU A 149 -1.64 0.33 -4.69
CA LEU A 149 -2.09 1.50 -3.94
C LEU A 149 -2.61 2.56 -4.91
N GLU A 150 -3.82 3.04 -4.66
CA GLU A 150 -4.50 4.06 -5.45
C GLU A 150 -5.40 4.87 -4.52
N PHE A 151 -5.40 6.19 -4.68
CA PHE A 151 -6.13 7.11 -3.79
C PHE A 151 -7.11 8.02 -4.54
N ASN A 152 -7.30 7.84 -5.85
CA ASN A 152 -8.02 8.81 -6.67
C ASN A 152 -9.51 9.00 -6.32
N ARG A 153 -10.10 8.06 -5.57
CA ARG A 153 -11.47 8.16 -5.06
C ARG A 153 -11.55 8.55 -3.59
N MET A 154 -10.41 8.78 -2.95
CA MET A 154 -10.35 9.09 -1.53
C MET A 154 -10.69 10.56 -1.28
N PRO A 155 -11.36 10.91 -0.17
CA PRO A 155 -11.85 12.27 0.08
C PRO A 155 -10.75 13.36 0.06
N PHE A 156 -9.55 13.02 0.55
CA PHE A 156 -8.40 13.94 0.61
C PHE A 156 -7.70 14.14 -0.75
N TRP A 157 -8.00 13.32 -1.76
CA TRP A 157 -7.20 13.27 -2.98
C TRP A 157 -7.21 14.58 -3.78
N ARG A 158 -8.36 15.24 -3.83
CA ARG A 158 -8.51 16.53 -4.51
C ARG A 158 -7.63 17.60 -3.90
N GLU A 159 -7.48 17.59 -2.57
CA GLU A 159 -6.61 18.53 -1.88
C GLU A 159 -5.14 18.27 -2.21
N PHE A 160 -4.71 17.01 -2.20
CA PHE A 160 -3.37 16.63 -2.66
C PHE A 160 -3.11 17.14 -4.08
N LEU A 161 -4.02 16.86 -5.03
CA LEU A 161 -3.91 17.32 -6.42
C LEU A 161 -3.80 18.85 -6.54
N ARG A 162 -4.52 19.61 -5.71
CA ARG A 162 -4.44 21.09 -5.72
C ARG A 162 -3.05 21.60 -5.35
N LEU A 163 -2.36 20.94 -4.41
CA LEU A 163 -1.00 21.32 -4.00
C LEU A 163 0.03 21.07 -5.11
N ILE A 164 -0.11 19.95 -5.82
CA ILE A 164 0.86 19.53 -6.86
C ILE A 164 0.51 20.03 -8.27
N ARG A 165 -0.73 20.46 -8.50
CA ARG A 165 -1.26 20.99 -9.76
C ARG A 165 -2.23 22.15 -9.49
N PRO A 166 -1.72 23.34 -9.13
CA PRO A 166 -2.58 24.49 -8.80
C PRO A 166 -3.58 24.89 -9.89
N GLY A 167 -3.29 24.60 -11.17
CA GLY A 167 -4.16 24.83 -12.33
C GLY A 167 -5.09 23.66 -12.72
N TYR A 168 -5.22 22.61 -11.92
CA TYR A 168 -6.10 21.48 -12.26
C TYR A 168 -7.60 21.79 -12.07
N VAL A 169 -7.92 22.94 -11.47
CA VAL A 169 -9.32 23.38 -11.23
C VAL A 169 -9.68 24.62 -12.05
N ASP A 170 -8.71 25.41 -12.52
CA ASP A 170 -8.94 26.52 -13.46
C ASP A 170 -7.79 26.62 -14.48
N ASP A 171 -8.19 26.49 -15.74
CA ASP A 171 -7.54 26.89 -16.99
C ASP A 171 -6.18 26.29 -17.43
N LEU A 172 -6.17 25.94 -18.72
CA LEU A 172 -5.07 25.36 -19.49
C LEU A 172 -4.04 26.43 -19.87
N SER A 173 -3.19 26.83 -18.94
CA SER A 173 -1.81 27.26 -19.24
C SER A 173 -1.12 27.71 -17.96
N TYR A 174 -0.12 26.97 -17.48
CA TYR A 174 1.07 27.55 -16.82
C TYR A 174 2.06 26.41 -16.55
N ARG A 175 3.15 26.39 -17.31
CA ARG A 175 4.35 25.62 -16.94
C ARG A 175 5.14 26.48 -15.96
N PHE A 176 5.18 26.11 -14.70
CA PHE A 176 6.00 26.78 -13.69
C PHE A 176 7.46 26.33 -13.82
N ASN A 177 8.35 27.30 -14.05
CA ASN A 177 9.74 27.24 -13.61
C ASN A 177 9.72 27.73 -12.15
N SER A 178 9.79 26.84 -11.16
CA SER A 178 9.80 27.24 -9.74
C SER A 178 11.22 27.49 -9.23
N GLU A 179 11.38 28.55 -8.42
CA GLU A 179 12.58 28.83 -7.65
C GLU A 179 12.68 27.87 -6.44
N HIS A 180 13.90 27.60 -5.94
CA HIS A 180 14.14 26.63 -4.85
C HIS A 180 13.34 26.89 -3.56
N ASN A 181 12.98 28.15 -3.26
CA ASN A 181 12.21 28.50 -2.06
C ASN A 181 10.74 28.08 -2.15
N GLU A 182 10.15 28.07 -3.35
CA GLU A 182 8.77 27.60 -3.55
C GLU A 182 8.68 26.08 -3.37
N ASP A 183 9.70 25.36 -3.80
CA ASP A 183 9.76 23.90 -3.70
C ASP A 183 9.75 23.41 -2.24
N MET A 184 10.52 24.06 -1.35
CA MET A 184 10.51 23.74 0.09
C MET A 184 9.15 24.04 0.75
N ALA A 185 8.48 25.11 0.32
CA ALA A 185 7.16 25.46 0.83
C ALA A 185 6.10 24.44 0.43
N ILE A 186 6.12 23.98 -0.83
CA ILE A 186 5.20 22.95 -1.34
C ILE A 186 5.46 21.60 -0.66
N GLU A 187 6.73 21.21 -0.50
CA GLU A 187 7.11 19.99 0.23
C GLU A 187 6.56 20.00 1.66
N THR A 188 6.75 21.10 2.39
CA THR A 188 6.20 21.27 3.74
C THR A 188 4.67 21.14 3.76
N GLN A 189 3.98 21.71 2.78
CA GLN A 189 2.51 21.60 2.66
C GLN A 189 2.05 20.16 2.41
N ILE A 190 2.78 19.41 1.58
CA ILE A 190 2.46 18.00 1.31
C ILE A 190 2.71 17.14 2.53
N ILE A 191 3.82 17.37 3.25
CA ILE A 191 4.10 16.68 4.52
C ILE A 191 2.98 16.95 5.52
N ASN A 192 2.55 18.21 5.67
CA ASN A 192 1.46 18.57 6.58
C ASN A 192 0.14 17.89 6.19
N LEU A 193 -0.19 17.86 4.89
CA LEU A 193 -1.36 17.14 4.39
C LEU A 193 -1.26 15.64 4.66
N ALA A 194 -0.11 15.02 4.41
CA ALA A 194 0.11 13.60 4.63
C ALA A 194 0.04 13.23 6.13
N VAL A 195 0.51 14.12 7.00
CA VAL A 195 0.38 13.99 8.46
C VAL A 195 -1.06 14.06 8.90
N GLU A 196 -1.83 15.04 8.40
CA GLU A 196 -3.27 15.13 8.66
C GLU A 196 -3.95 13.83 8.23
N VAL A 197 -3.79 13.46 6.96
CA VAL A 197 -4.46 12.29 6.36
C VAL A 197 -4.09 11.03 7.13
N GLY A 198 -2.82 10.91 7.53
CA GLY A 198 -2.31 9.77 8.27
C GLY A 198 -2.91 9.61 9.67
N LYS A 199 -3.31 10.69 10.35
CA LYS A 199 -4.01 10.60 11.65
C LYS A 199 -5.38 9.94 11.54
N HIS A 200 -6.01 10.07 10.37
CA HIS A 200 -7.30 9.47 10.06
C HIS A 200 -7.16 8.11 9.34
N MET A 201 -5.94 7.61 9.17
CA MET A 201 -5.66 6.44 8.34
C MET A 201 -5.33 5.20 9.17
N ALA A 202 -5.82 4.06 8.70
CA ALA A 202 -5.30 2.73 9.03
C ALA A 202 -4.92 1.99 7.75
N VAL A 203 -4.03 1.01 7.89
CA VAL A 203 -3.67 0.08 6.81
C VAL A 203 -4.15 -1.31 7.15
N ALA A 204 -5.08 -1.84 6.38
CA ALA A 204 -5.50 -3.25 6.43
C ALA A 204 -4.68 -4.09 5.45
N VAL A 205 -4.30 -5.30 5.86
CA VAL A 205 -3.77 -6.34 4.97
C VAL A 205 -4.79 -7.45 4.91
N THR A 206 -5.27 -7.74 3.70
CA THR A 206 -6.24 -8.81 3.44
C THR A 206 -5.57 -10.18 3.37
N ASN A 207 -6.35 -11.26 3.46
CA ASN A 207 -5.87 -12.63 3.23
C ASN A 207 -5.20 -12.83 1.85
N SER A 208 -5.54 -11.98 0.86
CA SER A 208 -4.92 -12.03 -0.46
C SER A 208 -3.53 -11.39 -0.53
N GLY A 209 -3.11 -10.71 0.55
CA GLY A 209 -1.89 -9.91 0.60
C GLY A 209 -2.08 -8.47 0.10
N GLN A 210 -3.26 -8.10 -0.42
CA GLN A 210 -3.55 -6.71 -0.79
C GLN A 210 -3.61 -5.81 0.45
N MET A 211 -3.00 -4.63 0.35
CA MET A 211 -3.08 -3.56 1.34
C MET A 211 -4.25 -2.62 1.02
N LEU A 212 -5.03 -2.26 2.04
CA LEU A 212 -6.15 -1.32 1.96
C LEU A 212 -5.88 -0.15 2.89
N PHE A 213 -6.08 1.06 2.37
CA PHE A 213 -5.97 2.30 3.14
C PHE A 213 -7.38 2.68 3.61
N LEU A 214 -7.63 2.51 4.91
CA LEU A 214 -8.90 2.73 5.57
C LEU A 214 -8.89 4.14 6.20
N TYR A 215 -9.64 5.05 5.61
CA TYR A 215 -9.67 6.46 6.01
C TYR A 215 -10.94 6.83 6.77
N CYS A 216 -10.81 7.27 8.01
CA CYS A 216 -11.93 7.69 8.87
C CYS A 216 -12.20 9.19 8.69
N MET A 217 -13.38 9.58 8.23
CA MET A 217 -13.71 11.02 8.09
C MET A 217 -14.06 11.70 9.42
N THR A 218 -14.38 10.91 10.45
CA THR A 218 -15.10 11.40 11.63
C THR A 218 -14.25 11.47 12.89
N SER A 219 -13.07 10.84 12.92
CA SER A 219 -12.26 10.72 14.12
C SER A 219 -10.79 10.44 13.80
N GLU A 220 -9.90 11.19 14.44
CA GLU A 220 -8.45 10.90 14.50
C GLU A 220 -8.13 9.77 15.49
N GLN A 221 -9.05 9.45 16.41
CA GLN A 221 -8.89 8.30 17.31
C GLN A 221 -9.37 7.04 16.60
N ILE A 222 -8.50 6.45 15.79
CA ILE A 222 -8.77 5.24 15.04
C ILE A 222 -8.93 4.06 16.00
N GLN A 223 -10.03 3.32 15.84
CA GLN A 223 -10.32 2.14 16.62
C GLN A 223 -11.20 1.16 15.85
N PHE A 224 -10.91 -0.12 15.99
CA PHE A 224 -11.70 -1.18 15.39
C PHE A 224 -12.35 -2.07 16.46
N GLY A 225 -13.60 -2.44 16.23
CA GLY A 225 -14.24 -3.59 16.87
C GLY A 225 -13.60 -4.90 16.42
N ASP A 226 -14.09 -6.03 16.92
CA ASP A 226 -13.63 -7.35 16.44
C ASP A 226 -14.24 -7.66 15.07
N ASP A 227 -15.50 -7.23 14.88
CA ASP A 227 -16.23 -7.40 13.63
C ASP A 227 -16.34 -6.10 12.82
N TYR A 228 -16.56 -6.23 11.51
CA TYR A 228 -16.92 -5.14 10.61
C TYR A 228 -17.95 -5.54 9.55
N SER A 229 -18.65 -4.54 9.02
CA SER A 229 -19.50 -4.70 7.84
C SER A 229 -18.94 -3.91 6.66
N LEU A 230 -19.17 -4.42 5.45
CA LEU A 230 -18.78 -3.77 4.21
C LEU A 230 -19.99 -3.31 3.42
N HIS A 231 -20.00 -2.05 3.02
CA HIS A 231 -21.02 -1.43 2.21
C HIS A 231 -20.42 -0.82 0.95
N TRP A 232 -21.06 -1.09 -0.17
CA TRP A 232 -20.72 -0.53 -1.47
C TRP A 232 -22.02 -0.19 -2.19
N SER A 233 -22.09 1.03 -2.73
CA SER A 233 -23.28 1.55 -3.41
C SER A 233 -23.03 1.74 -4.90
N GLU A 234 -21.99 2.51 -5.25
CA GLU A 234 -21.72 2.92 -6.64
C GLU A 234 -20.27 2.64 -7.04
N PRO A 235 -19.99 2.30 -8.31
CA PRO A 235 -18.64 2.03 -8.80
C PRO A 235 -17.64 3.18 -8.60
N GLU A 236 -18.10 4.41 -8.70
CA GLU A 236 -17.29 5.62 -8.63
C GLU A 236 -16.96 6.05 -7.19
N LEU A 237 -17.73 5.55 -6.21
CA LEU A 237 -17.58 5.90 -4.81
C LEU A 237 -16.63 4.93 -4.08
N PRO A 238 -15.90 5.41 -3.06
CA PRO A 238 -15.10 4.53 -2.20
C PRO A 238 -16.00 3.55 -1.43
N TRP A 239 -15.43 2.39 -1.11
CA TRP A 239 -16.04 1.39 -0.25
C TRP A 239 -16.13 1.91 1.18
N GLN A 240 -17.17 1.48 1.89
CA GLN A 240 -17.36 1.80 3.30
C GLN A 240 -17.17 0.54 4.14
N LEU A 241 -16.26 0.60 5.10
CA LEU A 241 -16.11 -0.37 6.17
C LEU A 241 -16.65 0.25 7.45
N ARG A 242 -17.58 -0.43 8.13
CA ARG A 242 -18.12 0.01 9.42
C ARG A 242 -17.60 -0.93 10.50
N SER A 243 -16.98 -0.38 11.53
CA SER A 243 -16.52 -1.15 12.69
C SER A 243 -16.81 -0.37 13.96
N GLY A 244 -17.64 -0.94 14.83
CA GLY A 244 -18.20 -0.21 15.96
C GLY A 244 -18.97 1.03 15.52
N SER A 245 -18.64 2.19 16.07
CA SER A 245 -19.23 3.49 15.72
C SER A 245 -18.51 4.21 14.56
N GLN A 246 -17.41 3.65 14.05
CA GLN A 246 -16.57 4.32 13.04
C GLN A 246 -16.87 3.81 11.63
N ILE A 247 -16.73 4.73 10.67
CA ILE A 247 -16.89 4.46 9.24
C ILE A 247 -15.60 4.83 8.55
N TYR A 248 -15.06 3.87 7.81
CA TYR A 248 -13.82 3.98 7.08
C TYR A 248 -14.10 3.89 5.59
N PHE A 249 -13.50 4.79 4.82
CA PHE A 249 -13.54 4.78 3.37
C PHE A 249 -12.27 4.13 2.84
N PHE A 250 -12.40 3.30 1.80
CA PHE A 250 -11.24 2.74 1.12
C PHE A 250 -11.51 2.51 -0.36
N GLN A 251 -10.44 2.37 -1.12
CA GLN A 251 -10.49 2.08 -2.53
C GLN A 251 -9.90 0.69 -2.84
N LEU A 252 -10.46 0.04 -3.85
CA LEU A 252 -9.91 -1.18 -4.44
C LEU A 252 -9.55 -0.96 -5.90
N PRO A 253 -8.51 -1.65 -6.42
CA PRO A 253 -8.20 -1.65 -7.84
C PRO A 253 -9.38 -2.16 -8.70
N ASP A 254 -9.60 -1.52 -9.86
CA ASP A 254 -10.74 -1.78 -10.76
C ASP A 254 -10.95 -3.25 -11.16
N SER A 255 -9.92 -4.09 -11.20
CA SER A 255 -10.01 -5.50 -11.63
C SER A 255 -10.60 -6.40 -10.56
N ILE A 256 -10.43 -6.06 -9.27
CA ILE A 256 -11.14 -6.71 -8.18
C ILE A 256 -12.63 -6.42 -8.40
N MET A 257 -12.98 -5.14 -8.61
CA MET A 257 -14.35 -4.74 -8.94
C MET A 257 -14.87 -5.35 -10.25
N LYS A 258 -14.05 -5.44 -11.30
CA LYS A 258 -14.45 -6.02 -12.59
C LYS A 258 -14.61 -7.53 -12.50
N ARG A 259 -13.77 -8.27 -11.77
CA ARG A 259 -14.02 -9.70 -11.49
C ARG A 259 -15.33 -9.90 -10.73
N TRP A 260 -15.72 -8.93 -9.87
CA TRP A 260 -17.01 -8.96 -9.16
C TRP A 260 -18.21 -8.66 -10.07
N LEU A 261 -18.01 -7.90 -11.15
CA LEU A 261 -19.09 -7.36 -11.99
C LEU A 261 -19.14 -7.97 -13.40
N SER A 262 -18.11 -8.66 -13.86
CA SER A 262 -17.94 -9.02 -15.30
C SER A 262 -18.86 -10.11 -15.80
N HIS A 263 -19.54 -10.84 -14.91
CA HIS A 263 -20.51 -11.88 -15.27
C HIS A 263 -21.95 -11.54 -14.92
N ALA A 264 -22.18 -10.40 -14.27
CA ALA A 264 -23.49 -10.01 -13.80
C ALA A 264 -24.23 -9.20 -14.88
N THR A 265 -25.31 -9.78 -15.42
CA THR A 265 -26.16 -9.13 -16.42
C THR A 265 -27.24 -8.25 -15.80
N ASP A 266 -27.50 -8.37 -14.49
CA ASP A 266 -28.48 -7.58 -13.74
C ASP A 266 -27.96 -7.15 -12.35
N GLU A 267 -28.67 -6.21 -11.71
CA GLU A 267 -28.32 -5.63 -10.40
C GLU A 267 -28.33 -6.67 -9.26
N LEU A 268 -29.12 -7.73 -9.37
CA LEU A 268 -29.23 -8.79 -8.36
C LEU A 268 -27.99 -9.70 -8.39
N GLN A 269 -27.54 -10.10 -9.57
CA GLN A 269 -26.30 -10.85 -9.77
C GLN A 269 -25.07 -10.06 -9.29
N ILE A 270 -25.04 -8.75 -9.55
CA ILE A 270 -23.99 -7.86 -9.02
C ILE A 270 -23.93 -7.95 -7.48
N LYS A 271 -25.09 -7.90 -6.82
CA LYS A 271 -25.17 -7.99 -5.35
C LYS A 271 -24.76 -9.37 -4.83
N LYS A 272 -25.10 -10.46 -5.53
CA LYS A 272 -24.72 -11.85 -5.16
C LYS A 272 -23.20 -12.06 -5.24
N GLU A 273 -22.56 -11.67 -6.35
CA GLU A 273 -21.11 -11.79 -6.54
C GLU A 273 -20.31 -10.93 -5.55
N ALA A 274 -20.82 -9.73 -5.24
CA ALA A 274 -20.22 -8.86 -4.23
C ALA A 274 -20.20 -9.52 -2.83
N ILE A 275 -21.21 -10.32 -2.47
CA ILE A 275 -21.24 -11.04 -1.19
C ILE A 275 -20.22 -12.18 -1.17
N HIS A 276 -20.11 -12.97 -2.24
CA HIS A 276 -19.15 -14.08 -2.29
C HIS A 276 -17.70 -13.58 -2.19
N CYS A 277 -17.41 -12.46 -2.85
CA CYS A 277 -16.07 -11.88 -2.80
C CYS A 277 -15.71 -11.27 -1.45
N LYS A 278 -16.69 -10.69 -0.73
CA LYS A 278 -16.49 -10.25 0.65
C LYS A 278 -16.02 -11.42 1.54
N GLU A 279 -16.66 -12.58 1.40
CA GLU A 279 -16.27 -13.79 2.14
C GLU A 279 -14.88 -14.29 1.74
N GLN A 280 -14.58 -14.35 0.43
CA GLN A 280 -13.36 -14.96 -0.04
C GLN A 280 -12.10 -14.09 0.19
N PHE A 281 -12.19 -12.78 -0.02
CA PHE A 281 -11.02 -11.89 -0.04
C PHE A 281 -10.96 -10.92 1.13
N LEU A 282 -12.11 -10.62 1.74
CA LEU A 282 -12.27 -9.58 2.76
C LEU A 282 -12.98 -10.13 3.99
N SER A 283 -12.76 -11.41 4.32
CA SER A 283 -13.34 -12.04 5.53
C SER A 283 -12.54 -11.72 6.77
N ASN A 284 -11.21 -11.73 6.66
CA ASN A 284 -10.30 -11.37 7.73
C ASN A 284 -9.28 -10.37 7.22
N MET A 285 -8.96 -9.40 8.07
CA MET A 285 -7.89 -8.43 7.81
C MET A 285 -7.06 -8.23 9.07
N VAL A 286 -5.78 -7.99 8.87
CA VAL A 286 -4.91 -7.44 9.92
C VAL A 286 -4.82 -5.94 9.68
N VAL A 287 -5.29 -5.14 10.65
CA VAL A 287 -5.22 -3.68 10.60
C VAL A 287 -4.06 -3.15 11.43
N TYR A 288 -3.35 -2.20 10.86
CA TYR A 288 -2.30 -1.40 11.47
C TYR A 288 -2.78 0.04 11.58
N TYR A 289 -2.67 0.64 12.75
CA TYR A 289 -3.08 2.02 13.01
C TYR A 289 -2.35 2.56 14.23
N LYS A 290 -2.42 3.88 14.46
CA LYS A 290 -1.98 4.47 15.73
C LYS A 290 -3.16 4.67 16.67
N TYR A 291 -2.94 4.34 17.94
CA TYR A 291 -3.85 4.67 19.03
C TYR A 291 -3.02 5.31 20.16
N ASN A 292 -3.35 6.55 20.53
CA ASN A 292 -2.59 7.34 21.51
C ASN A 292 -1.08 7.37 21.19
N GLU A 293 -0.73 7.72 19.95
CA GLU A 293 0.65 7.79 19.43
C GLU A 293 1.44 6.46 19.41
N ARG A 294 0.79 5.33 19.73
CA ARG A 294 1.42 4.01 19.69
C ARG A 294 0.90 3.21 18.52
N PRO A 295 1.78 2.52 17.76
CA PRO A 295 1.34 1.60 16.73
C PRO A 295 0.57 0.43 17.37
N VAL A 296 -0.56 0.08 16.77
CA VAL A 296 -1.43 -1.02 17.17
C VAL A 296 -1.65 -1.92 15.97
N ILE A 297 -1.66 -3.22 16.24
CA ILE A 297 -2.06 -4.27 15.31
C ILE A 297 -3.32 -4.95 15.86
N LYS A 298 -4.30 -5.19 15.00
CA LYS A 298 -5.50 -5.94 15.37
C LYS A 298 -5.97 -6.81 14.22
N MET A 299 -6.42 -8.03 14.52
CA MET A 299 -7.17 -8.83 13.57
C MET A 299 -8.64 -8.47 13.66
N ILE A 300 -9.27 -8.23 12.52
CA ILE A 300 -10.69 -7.94 12.40
C ILE A 300 -11.34 -8.91 11.41
N SER A 301 -12.59 -9.25 11.67
CA SER A 301 -13.35 -10.22 10.88
C SER A 301 -14.64 -9.61 10.35
N ILE A 302 -15.12 -10.08 9.20
CA ILE A 302 -16.41 -9.65 8.68
C ILE A 302 -17.53 -10.20 9.57
N ASP A 303 -18.56 -9.39 9.84
CA ASP A 303 -19.75 -9.82 10.57
C ASP A 303 -20.50 -10.89 9.76
N GLU A 304 -20.32 -12.15 10.16
CA GLU A 304 -20.92 -13.31 9.50
C GLU A 304 -22.46 -13.27 9.54
N ASN A 305 -23.05 -12.74 10.62
CA ASN A 305 -24.50 -12.62 10.74
C ASN A 305 -25.04 -11.61 9.72
N GLN A 306 -24.40 -10.46 9.58
CA GLN A 306 -24.80 -9.49 8.55
C GLN A 306 -24.57 -10.02 7.13
N LEU A 307 -23.49 -10.75 6.90
CA LEU A 307 -23.22 -11.38 5.62
C LEU A 307 -24.30 -12.42 5.27
N ARG A 308 -24.72 -13.24 6.25
CA ARG A 308 -25.82 -14.21 6.11
C ARG A 308 -27.15 -13.49 5.83
N LEU A 309 -27.51 -12.47 6.60
CA LEU A 309 -28.74 -11.69 6.39
C LEU A 309 -28.76 -10.97 5.04
N ALA A 310 -27.61 -10.59 4.50
CA ALA A 310 -27.52 -10.02 3.16
C ALA A 310 -27.77 -11.08 2.07
N ARG A 311 -27.32 -12.33 2.27
CA ARG A 311 -27.64 -13.45 1.37
C ARG A 311 -29.12 -13.79 1.37
N GLU A 312 -29.71 -13.92 2.55
CA GLU A 312 -31.13 -14.26 2.72
C GLU A 312 -32.02 -13.21 2.05
N ARG A 313 -31.69 -11.92 2.18
CA ARG A 313 -32.38 -10.83 1.48
C ARG A 313 -32.32 -10.97 -0.03
N LEU A 314 -31.20 -11.40 -0.61
CA LEU A 314 -31.10 -11.59 -2.07
C LEU A 314 -31.87 -12.83 -2.56
N GLN A 315 -31.99 -13.88 -1.75
CA GLN A 315 -32.78 -15.07 -2.08
C GLN A 315 -34.29 -14.79 -2.06
N THR A 316 -34.74 -13.80 -1.29
CA THR A 316 -36.16 -13.41 -1.24
C THR A 316 -36.62 -12.62 -2.47
N TYR A 317 -35.69 -12.10 -3.27
CA TYR A 317 -35.98 -11.44 -4.56
C TYR A 317 -35.95 -12.40 -5.76
N ASP A 318 -35.66 -13.70 -5.55
CA ASP A 318 -35.70 -14.75 -6.59
C ASP A 318 -37.11 -15.37 -6.78
N ILE A 319 -38.17 -14.82 -6.15
CA ILE A 319 -39.57 -15.29 -6.25
C ILE A 319 -40.42 -14.35 -7.08
#